data_AF-A0A7W0ZS50-F1
#
_entry.id   AF-A0A7W0ZS50-F1
#
_cell.length_a   1.000
_cell.length_b   1.000
_cell.length_c   1.000
_cell.angle_alpha   90.00
_cell.angle_beta   90.00
_cell.angle_gamma   90.00
#
_symmetry.space_group_name_H-M   'P 1'
#
loop_
_entity.id
_entity.type
_entity.pdbx_description
1 polymer ?
#
loop_
_entity_poly.entity_id
_entity_poly.type
_entity_poly.pdbx_seq_one_letter_code
_entity_poly.pdbx_strand_id
1 'polypeptide(L)'
;MKSALLVICGLAATAAADKAAAPTPVTPGPKVKGVGPAPAPGMIERSRLEIQPGGKAIKQIAIENPLGDVKVEGYDGTSILIETRKQAPDEEGLERLRVSLVPNPDGTVKITTTADGGKEFKNVGRSQMRIDLIIRAPRDARVDAAVSAGSLEVVNMDAGGDLDTGSGPISVRNVAGGVSTHTISGATSLTQVFGSVDAQTVSSDLDLDT
;
A
#
# COMPACT_ATOMS: atom_id res chain seq x y z
N MET A 1 4.47 -35.05 -10.06
CA MET A 1 5.85 -34.71 -10.48
C MET A 1 5.88 -33.26 -10.89
N LYS A 2 6.61 -32.42 -10.13
CA LYS A 2 7.34 -31.20 -10.55
C LYS A 2 7.57 -30.35 -9.29
N SER A 3 8.72 -30.61 -8.67
CA SER A 3 9.28 -29.85 -7.56
C SER A 3 9.78 -28.50 -8.08
N ALA A 4 9.37 -27.41 -7.44
CA ALA A 4 9.87 -26.07 -7.71
C ALA A 4 11.15 -25.83 -6.89
N LEU A 5 12.18 -25.40 -7.60
CA LEU A 5 13.56 -25.20 -7.19
C LEU A 5 13.69 -23.83 -6.47
N LEU A 6 14.11 -23.84 -5.21
CA LEU A 6 14.45 -22.64 -4.44
C LEU A 6 15.94 -22.34 -4.63
N VAL A 7 16.27 -21.24 -5.33
CA VAL A 7 17.64 -20.74 -5.49
C VAL A 7 17.85 -19.59 -4.53
N ILE A 8 18.69 -19.80 -3.51
CA ILE A 8 19.22 -18.75 -2.63
C ILE A 8 20.64 -18.48 -3.09
N CYS A 9 20.90 -17.30 -3.65
CA CYS A 9 22.23 -16.85 -4.01
C CYS A 9 22.59 -15.65 -3.13
N GLY A 10 23.57 -15.82 -2.26
CA GLY A 10 24.16 -14.76 -1.46
C GLY A 10 25.25 -14.02 -2.24
N LEU A 11 25.52 -12.78 -1.84
CA LEU A 11 26.80 -12.14 -2.11
C LEU A 11 27.12 -11.09 -1.04
N ALA A 12 28.31 -11.23 -0.46
CA ALA A 12 28.95 -10.29 0.45
C ALA A 12 29.66 -9.17 -0.33
N ALA A 13 29.80 -7.99 0.27
CA ALA A 13 30.86 -7.05 -0.08
C ALA A 13 31.23 -6.12 1.10
N THR A 14 32.52 -5.79 1.12
CA THR A 14 33.38 -5.34 2.20
C THR A 14 33.52 -3.81 2.30
N ALA A 15 33.99 -3.36 3.46
CA ALA A 15 34.33 -2.00 3.86
C ALA A 15 35.42 -1.30 3.01
N ALA A 16 35.41 0.04 3.02
CA ALA A 16 36.58 0.89 2.86
C ALA A 16 36.37 2.25 3.57
N ALA A 17 37.40 2.69 4.28
CA ALA A 17 37.49 3.98 4.98
C ALA A 17 38.19 5.02 4.09
N ASP A 18 37.85 6.30 4.25
CA ASP A 18 38.71 7.42 3.83
C ASP A 18 38.53 8.65 4.75
N LYS A 19 39.56 9.49 4.83
CA LYS A 19 39.94 10.33 5.98
C LYS A 19 40.01 11.80 5.58
N ALA A 20 39.54 12.66 6.50
CA ALA A 20 39.89 14.08 6.73
C ALA A 20 39.39 15.18 5.77
N ALA A 21 38.69 16.16 6.35
CA ALA A 21 39.06 17.59 6.34
C ALA A 21 38.12 18.39 7.28
N ALA A 22 38.68 19.28 8.12
CA ALA A 22 37.94 20.33 8.84
C ALA A 22 37.91 21.61 7.97
N PRO A 23 36.93 22.53 8.14
CA PRO A 23 37.19 23.66 9.05
C PRO A 23 35.97 24.34 9.75
N THR A 24 36.32 25.03 10.85
CA THR A 24 35.74 26.25 11.50
C THR A 24 34.39 26.25 12.25
N PRO A 25 34.30 27.01 13.37
CA PRO A 25 33.12 27.06 14.24
C PRO A 25 32.15 28.17 13.83
N VAL A 26 30.85 27.88 13.79
CA VAL A 26 29.76 28.87 13.66
C VAL A 26 28.88 28.84 14.90
N THR A 27 28.62 30.03 15.43
CA THR A 27 27.85 30.42 16.62
C THR A 27 26.41 29.86 16.65
N PRO A 28 25.80 29.58 17.83
CA PRO A 28 24.53 28.87 17.91
C PRO A 28 23.31 29.79 17.70
N GLY A 29 22.51 29.50 16.67
CA GLY A 29 21.14 29.98 16.46
C GLY A 29 20.10 29.00 17.02
N PRO A 30 18.81 29.40 17.08
CA PRO A 30 17.87 28.95 18.11
C PRO A 30 17.42 27.50 17.97
N LYS A 31 17.17 26.85 19.11
CA LYS A 31 16.70 25.47 19.27
C LYS A 31 15.39 25.24 18.50
N VAL A 32 15.47 24.56 17.36
CA VAL A 32 14.29 23.99 16.70
C VAL A 32 13.86 22.76 17.51
N LYS A 33 12.60 22.79 17.96
CA LYS A 33 11.95 21.70 18.68
C LYS A 33 12.04 20.39 17.88
N GLY A 34 12.65 19.39 18.52
CA GLY A 34 12.52 17.94 18.31
C GLY A 34 12.06 17.46 16.94
N VAL A 35 13.00 17.22 16.04
CA VAL A 35 12.89 16.08 15.12
C VAL A 35 12.88 14.84 16.02
N GLY A 36 11.71 14.23 16.18
CA GLY A 36 11.60 12.91 16.81
C GLY A 36 12.58 11.95 16.13
N PRO A 37 13.14 10.99 16.88
CA PRO A 37 14.16 10.09 16.34
C PRO A 37 13.66 9.49 15.02
N ALA A 38 14.48 9.60 13.97
CA ALA A 38 14.27 8.85 12.75
C ALA A 38 13.99 7.39 13.17
N PRO A 39 12.89 6.78 12.69
CA PRO A 39 12.54 5.44 13.13
C PRO A 39 13.76 4.54 12.88
N ALA A 40 14.15 3.81 13.93
CA ALA A 40 15.14 2.74 13.84
C ALA A 40 14.83 1.87 12.61
N PRO A 41 15.82 1.22 11.97
CA PRO A 41 15.56 0.38 10.82
C PRO A 41 14.64 -0.76 11.24
N GLY A 42 13.33 -0.54 11.07
CA GLY A 42 12.30 -1.52 11.38
C GLY A 42 12.50 -2.75 10.52
N MET A 43 12.08 -3.90 11.03
CA MET A 43 12.12 -5.13 10.28
C MET A 43 11.13 -5.04 9.12
N ILE A 44 11.62 -5.30 7.90
CA ILE A 44 10.83 -5.24 6.68
C ILE A 44 10.75 -6.64 6.10
N GLU A 45 9.53 -7.18 6.03
CA GLU A 45 9.26 -8.39 5.27
C GLU A 45 8.62 -8.03 3.94
N ARG A 46 9.18 -8.56 2.87
CA ARG A 46 8.63 -8.43 1.52
C ARG A 46 8.17 -9.79 1.06
N SER A 47 6.93 -9.89 0.64
CA SER A 47 6.34 -11.09 0.09
C SER A 47 5.74 -10.76 -1.27
N ARG A 48 5.93 -11.66 -2.23
CA ARG A 48 5.26 -11.58 -3.53
C ARG A 48 4.42 -12.82 -3.71
N LEU A 49 3.14 -12.61 -3.98
CA LEU A 49 2.17 -13.65 -4.28
C LEU A 49 1.62 -13.43 -5.67
N GLU A 50 1.52 -14.49 -6.46
CA GLU A 50 0.82 -14.48 -7.74
C GLU A 50 -0.42 -15.36 -7.64
N ILE A 51 -1.55 -14.82 -8.04
CA ILE A 51 -2.84 -15.51 -8.05
C ILE A 51 -3.22 -15.70 -9.50
N GLN A 52 -3.25 -16.96 -9.93
CA GLN A 52 -3.76 -17.30 -11.23
C GLN A 52 -5.29 -17.34 -11.19
N PRO A 53 -5.97 -16.87 -12.24
CA PRO A 53 -7.40 -17.03 -12.39
C PRO A 53 -7.67 -18.53 -12.52
N GLY A 54 -8.25 -19.16 -11.50
CA GLY A 54 -8.49 -20.62 -11.44
C GLY A 54 -9.56 -21.12 -12.41
N GLY A 55 -9.51 -20.71 -13.68
CA GLY A 55 -10.48 -21.00 -14.74
C GLY A 55 -11.60 -19.96 -14.89
N LYS A 56 -11.64 -18.92 -14.05
CA LYS A 56 -12.60 -17.81 -14.15
C LYS A 56 -11.90 -16.46 -14.16
N ALA A 57 -12.38 -15.55 -15.01
CA ALA A 57 -11.92 -14.17 -15.03
C ALA A 57 -12.21 -13.49 -13.67
N ILE A 58 -11.23 -12.73 -13.19
CA ILE A 58 -11.39 -11.89 -12.00
C ILE A 58 -12.26 -10.71 -12.41
N LYS A 59 -13.41 -10.57 -11.75
CA LYS A 59 -14.35 -9.49 -12.01
C LYS A 59 -14.18 -8.35 -11.02
N GLN A 60 -13.83 -8.68 -9.78
CA GLN A 60 -13.72 -7.71 -8.70
C GLN A 60 -12.58 -8.07 -7.76
N ILE A 61 -11.91 -7.05 -7.25
CA ILE A 61 -10.87 -7.19 -6.24
C ILE A 61 -11.25 -6.29 -5.07
N ALA A 62 -11.55 -6.90 -3.94
CA ALA A 62 -11.90 -6.21 -2.70
C ALA A 62 -10.69 -6.19 -1.77
N ILE A 63 -10.22 -5.02 -1.39
CA ILE A 63 -9.00 -4.79 -0.62
C ILE A 63 -9.39 -4.04 0.65
N GLU A 64 -9.08 -4.62 1.80
CA GLU A 64 -9.24 -3.96 3.08
C GLU A 64 -7.86 -3.84 3.72
N ASN A 65 -7.34 -2.62 3.77
CA ASN A 65 -6.08 -2.32 4.43
C ASN A 65 -6.25 -1.24 5.50
N PRO A 66 -6.30 -1.60 6.80
CA PRO A 66 -6.45 -0.60 7.84
C PRO A 66 -5.20 0.27 8.01
N LEU A 67 -4.01 -0.22 7.65
CA LEU A 67 -2.73 0.42 7.97
C LEU A 67 -1.71 0.27 6.83
N GLY A 68 -1.38 1.37 6.18
CA GLY A 68 -0.34 1.46 5.16
C GLY A 68 -0.89 1.78 3.78
N ASP A 69 0.02 1.88 2.82
CA ASP A 69 -0.30 2.37 1.49
C ASP A 69 -0.80 1.24 0.59
N VAL A 70 -1.80 1.53 -0.26
CA VAL A 70 -2.32 0.58 -1.25
C VAL A 70 -2.17 1.18 -2.63
N LYS A 71 -1.47 0.45 -3.50
CA LYS A 71 -1.33 0.79 -4.91
C LYS A 71 -1.93 -0.31 -5.76
N VAL A 72 -2.86 0.05 -6.64
CA VAL A 72 -3.48 -0.85 -7.61
C VAL A 72 -3.11 -0.39 -9.02
N GLU A 73 -2.50 -1.29 -9.79
CA GLU A 73 -2.09 -1.03 -11.18
C GLU A 73 -2.76 -2.04 -12.11
N GLY A 74 -3.58 -1.54 -13.02
CA GLY A 74 -4.17 -2.33 -14.09
C GLY A 74 -3.14 -2.67 -15.17
N TYR A 75 -3.10 -3.93 -15.59
CA TYR A 75 -2.22 -4.41 -16.65
C TYR A 75 -2.93 -5.42 -17.57
N ASP A 76 -2.37 -5.64 -18.75
CA ASP A 76 -2.94 -6.49 -19.82
C ASP A 76 -2.70 -7.99 -19.57
N GLY A 77 -2.92 -8.46 -18.35
CA GLY A 77 -2.83 -9.87 -17.99
C GLY A 77 -4.04 -10.34 -17.19
N THR A 78 -4.10 -11.65 -16.95
CA THR A 78 -5.25 -12.29 -16.30
C THR A 78 -4.97 -12.74 -14.87
N SER A 79 -3.72 -12.65 -14.42
CA SER A 79 -3.31 -12.95 -13.04
C SER A 79 -3.41 -11.71 -12.15
N ILE A 80 -3.35 -11.92 -10.83
CA ILE A 80 -3.14 -10.83 -9.88
C ILE A 80 -1.75 -11.03 -9.27
N LEU A 81 -0.91 -10.00 -9.34
CA LEU A 81 0.36 -10.00 -8.63
C LEU A 81 0.23 -9.10 -7.42
N ILE A 82 0.45 -9.65 -6.24
CA ILE A 82 0.40 -8.92 -4.97
C ILE A 82 1.80 -8.88 -4.40
N GLU A 83 2.33 -7.69 -4.21
CA GLU A 83 3.54 -7.45 -3.44
C GLU A 83 3.14 -6.82 -2.11
N THR A 84 3.41 -7.54 -1.03
CA THR A 84 3.17 -7.07 0.32
C THR A 84 4.50 -6.67 0.94
N ARG A 85 4.55 -5.50 1.57
CA ARG A 85 5.67 -5.03 2.37
C ARG A 85 5.18 -4.73 3.77
N LYS A 86 5.48 -5.63 4.71
CA LYS A 86 5.19 -5.47 6.12
C LYS A 86 6.36 -4.76 6.79
N GLN A 87 6.07 -3.71 7.54
CA GLN A 87 7.04 -2.97 8.32
C GLN A 87 6.60 -3.00 9.78
N ALA A 88 7.49 -3.44 10.66
CA ALA A 88 7.25 -3.44 12.09
C ALA A 88 8.53 -3.03 12.84
N PRO A 89 8.42 -2.47 14.05
CA PRO A 89 9.59 -2.17 14.86
C PRO A 89 10.36 -3.43 15.27
N ASP A 90 9.65 -4.55 15.48
CA ASP A 90 10.19 -5.81 15.98
C ASP A 90 9.57 -7.00 15.23
N GLU A 91 10.24 -8.16 15.27
CA GLU A 91 9.78 -9.42 14.65
C GLU A 91 8.39 -9.85 15.16
N GLU A 92 8.13 -9.70 16.46
CA GLU A 92 6.82 -9.98 17.08
C GLU A 92 5.70 -9.06 16.51
N GLY A 93 6.05 -7.83 16.15
CA GLY A 93 5.14 -6.92 15.47
C GLY A 93 4.82 -7.42 14.05
N LEU A 94 5.81 -8.00 13.38
CA LEU A 94 5.68 -8.49 12.01
C LEU A 94 4.86 -9.80 11.92
N GLU A 95 5.00 -10.70 12.89
CA GLU A 95 4.19 -11.93 13.01
C GLU A 95 2.70 -11.65 13.27
N ARG A 96 2.39 -10.50 13.88
CA ARG A 96 1.01 -10.06 14.14
C ARG A 96 0.31 -9.45 12.93
N LEU A 97 1.07 -9.06 11.92
CA LEU A 97 0.54 -8.53 10.66
C LEU A 97 0.12 -9.72 9.79
N ARG A 98 -1.18 -9.91 9.70
CA ARG A 98 -1.79 -11.00 8.92
C ARG A 98 -2.42 -10.45 7.66
N VAL A 99 -2.17 -11.14 6.55
CA VAL A 99 -2.85 -10.91 5.28
C VAL A 99 -3.66 -12.15 4.98
N SER A 100 -4.98 -11.98 4.93
CA SER A 100 -5.94 -13.03 4.58
C SER A 100 -6.38 -12.83 3.14
N LEU A 101 -6.28 -13.89 2.35
CA LEU A 101 -6.71 -13.88 0.97
C LEU A 101 -7.79 -14.93 0.75
N VAL A 102 -8.97 -14.47 0.34
CA VAL A 102 -10.14 -15.32 0.12
C VAL A 102 -10.60 -15.13 -1.34
N PRO A 103 -10.27 -16.06 -2.24
CA PRO A 103 -10.83 -16.06 -3.59
C PRO A 103 -12.24 -16.63 -3.53
N ASN A 104 -13.22 -15.88 -4.02
CA ASN A 104 -14.61 -16.32 -4.08
C ASN A 104 -14.93 -16.94 -5.46
N PRO A 105 -15.85 -17.93 -5.51
CA PRO A 105 -16.18 -18.65 -6.74
C PRO A 105 -16.97 -17.82 -7.77
N ASP A 106 -17.43 -16.64 -7.38
CA ASP A 106 -18.11 -15.62 -8.20
C ASP A 106 -17.13 -14.80 -9.08
N GLY A 107 -15.81 -14.89 -8.81
CA GLY A 107 -14.78 -14.11 -9.48
C GLY A 107 -14.31 -12.89 -8.68
N THR A 108 -14.71 -12.78 -7.42
CA THR A 108 -14.28 -11.73 -6.49
C THR A 108 -13.08 -12.20 -5.66
N VAL A 109 -12.00 -11.45 -5.64
CA VAL A 109 -10.83 -11.75 -4.78
C VAL A 109 -10.82 -10.78 -3.61
N LYS A 110 -11.02 -11.30 -2.39
CA LYS A 110 -10.99 -10.50 -1.17
C LYS A 110 -9.62 -10.60 -0.50
N ILE A 111 -8.99 -9.45 -0.26
CA ILE A 111 -7.68 -9.27 0.37
C ILE A 111 -7.91 -8.45 1.62
N THR A 112 -7.87 -9.08 2.79
CA THR A 112 -8.05 -8.41 4.07
C THR A 112 -6.77 -8.44 4.85
N THR A 113 -6.33 -7.27 5.28
CA THR A 113 -5.13 -7.11 6.09
C THR A 113 -5.53 -6.76 7.52
N THR A 114 -4.98 -7.44 8.52
CA THR A 114 -5.24 -7.17 9.93
C THR A 114 -3.94 -7.02 10.72
N ALA A 115 -3.94 -6.04 11.63
CA ALA A 115 -2.92 -5.90 12.65
C ALA A 115 -3.56 -6.29 13.99
N ASP A 116 -3.33 -7.52 14.44
CA ASP A 116 -3.82 -7.99 15.74
C ASP A 116 -3.00 -7.32 16.85
N GLY A 117 -3.47 -6.15 17.33
CA GLY A 117 -2.86 -5.38 18.41
C GLY A 117 -3.73 -5.37 19.66
N GLY A 118 -3.58 -6.39 20.52
CA GLY A 118 -4.28 -6.48 21.80
C GLY A 118 -4.21 -5.19 22.64
N LYS A 119 -5.14 -5.04 23.58
CA LYS A 119 -5.36 -3.85 24.46
C LYS A 119 -4.16 -3.45 25.34
N GLU A 120 -3.00 -4.09 25.22
CA GLU A 120 -1.81 -3.89 26.06
C GLU A 120 -0.70 -3.04 25.42
N PHE A 121 -0.87 -2.53 24.20
CA PHE A 121 0.09 -1.59 23.61
C PHE A 121 -0.23 -0.14 24.00
N LYS A 122 0.10 0.23 25.25
CA LYS A 122 0.10 1.64 25.70
C LYS A 122 1.39 2.40 25.37
N ASN A 123 2.48 1.74 24.94
CA ASN A 123 3.77 2.44 24.83
C ASN A 123 4.69 2.08 23.64
N VAL A 124 4.33 1.16 22.74
CA VAL A 124 5.10 0.92 21.50
C VAL A 124 4.24 1.33 20.31
N GLY A 125 4.77 2.23 19.48
CA GLY A 125 4.00 3.04 18.56
C GLY A 125 3.26 2.21 17.50
N ARG A 126 1.93 2.15 17.62
CA ARG A 126 1.03 1.77 16.50
C ARG A 126 1.35 2.54 15.21
N SER A 127 1.92 3.75 15.35
CA SER A 127 2.41 4.59 14.25
C SER A 127 3.58 4.00 13.44
N GLN A 128 4.24 2.94 13.91
CA GLN A 128 5.40 2.33 13.23
C GLN A 128 5.08 1.00 12.53
N MET A 129 3.87 0.44 12.71
CA MET A 129 3.42 -0.76 12.00
C MET A 129 2.68 -0.37 10.73
N ARG A 130 3.14 -0.82 9.58
CA ARG A 130 2.56 -0.47 8.27
C ARG A 130 2.61 -1.66 7.33
N ILE A 131 1.57 -1.82 6.52
CA ILE A 131 1.49 -2.85 5.50
C ILE A 131 1.25 -2.16 4.18
N ASP A 132 2.27 -2.09 3.36
CA ASP A 132 2.17 -1.54 2.01
C ASP A 132 1.79 -2.67 1.06
N LEU A 133 0.75 -2.48 0.25
CA LEU A 133 0.31 -3.44 -0.77
C LEU A 133 0.45 -2.82 -2.15
N ILE A 134 1.13 -3.52 -3.04
CA ILE A 134 1.16 -3.21 -4.48
C ILE A 134 0.48 -4.36 -5.20
N ILE A 135 -0.67 -4.08 -5.81
CA ILE A 135 -1.52 -5.06 -6.46
C ILE A 135 -1.54 -4.74 -7.94
N ARG A 136 -1.10 -5.68 -8.77
CA ARG A 136 -1.28 -5.61 -10.22
C ARG A 136 -2.44 -6.49 -10.61
N ALA A 137 -3.44 -5.91 -11.23
CA ALA A 137 -4.70 -6.56 -11.56
C ALA A 137 -5.00 -6.44 -13.06
N PRO A 138 -5.84 -7.33 -13.62
CA PRO A 138 -6.40 -7.14 -14.95
C PRO A 138 -7.17 -5.81 -15.03
N ARG A 139 -7.02 -5.04 -16.12
CA ARG A 139 -7.72 -3.75 -16.28
C ARG A 139 -9.25 -3.89 -16.27
N ASP A 140 -9.76 -5.03 -16.72
CA ASP A 140 -11.19 -5.35 -16.75
C ASP A 140 -11.80 -5.65 -15.37
N ALA A 141 -10.98 -5.75 -14.30
CA ALA A 141 -11.46 -6.03 -12.96
C ALA A 141 -11.88 -4.74 -12.24
N ARG A 142 -13.02 -4.75 -11.56
CA ARG A 142 -13.44 -3.64 -10.70
C ARG A 142 -12.63 -3.65 -9.41
N VAL A 143 -12.11 -2.49 -9.01
CA VAL A 143 -11.35 -2.34 -7.76
C VAL A 143 -12.28 -1.82 -6.67
N ASP A 144 -12.27 -2.47 -5.53
CA ASP A 144 -12.95 -2.03 -4.31
C ASP A 144 -11.87 -1.98 -3.24
N ALA A 145 -11.46 -0.79 -2.83
CA ALA A 145 -10.34 -0.61 -1.91
C ALA A 145 -10.73 0.29 -0.75
N ALA A 146 -10.70 -0.28 0.45
CA ALA A 146 -10.94 0.40 1.71
C ALA A 146 -9.64 0.52 2.50
N VAL A 147 -9.19 1.76 2.70
CA VAL A 147 -7.98 2.10 3.45
C VAL A 147 -8.35 2.92 4.69
N SER A 148 -7.99 2.49 5.89
CA SER A 148 -8.32 3.31 7.09
C SER A 148 -7.29 4.43 7.32
N ALA A 149 -6.00 4.10 7.21
CA ALA A 149 -4.89 5.05 7.37
C ALA A 149 -3.76 4.72 6.41
N GLY A 150 -3.58 5.56 5.39
CA GLY A 150 -2.60 5.37 4.32
C GLY A 150 -3.02 6.04 3.02
N SER A 151 -2.11 6.08 2.06
CA SER A 151 -2.42 6.54 0.71
C SER A 151 -3.04 5.42 -0.13
N LEU A 152 -3.97 5.79 -1.02
CA LEU A 152 -4.62 4.88 -1.94
C LEU A 152 -4.39 5.38 -3.37
N GLU A 153 -3.70 4.58 -4.18
CA GLU A 153 -3.37 4.90 -5.57
C GLU A 153 -3.97 3.85 -6.50
N VAL A 154 -4.70 4.29 -7.53
CA VAL A 154 -5.27 3.41 -8.56
C VAL A 154 -4.91 3.93 -9.95
N VAL A 155 -4.33 3.08 -10.78
CA VAL A 155 -3.81 3.46 -12.10
C VAL A 155 -4.18 2.44 -13.17
N ASN A 156 -4.51 2.88 -14.39
CA ASN A 156 -4.71 2.04 -15.59
C ASN A 156 -5.85 1.01 -15.48
N MET A 157 -6.98 1.35 -14.85
CA MET A 157 -8.12 0.43 -14.70
C MET A 157 -9.23 0.76 -15.70
N ASP A 158 -9.89 -0.23 -16.29
CA ASP A 158 -10.95 0.00 -17.30
C ASP A 158 -12.38 -0.20 -16.76
N ALA A 159 -12.53 -0.95 -15.68
CA ALA A 159 -13.83 -1.20 -15.02
C ALA A 159 -14.17 -0.20 -13.90
N GLY A 160 -13.29 0.77 -13.65
CA GLY A 160 -13.40 1.70 -12.53
C GLY A 160 -13.31 1.02 -11.16
N GLY A 161 -13.92 1.63 -10.15
CA GLY A 161 -13.85 1.12 -8.79
C GLY A 161 -14.55 1.95 -7.75
N ASP A 162 -14.55 1.44 -6.53
CA ASP A 162 -14.92 2.14 -5.31
C ASP A 162 -13.69 2.27 -4.40
N LEU A 163 -13.44 3.48 -3.91
CA LEU A 163 -12.23 3.83 -3.18
C LEU A 163 -12.61 4.56 -1.91
N ASP A 164 -12.53 3.84 -0.79
CA ASP A 164 -12.80 4.38 0.54
C ASP A 164 -11.48 4.66 1.26
N THR A 165 -11.28 5.89 1.73
CA THR A 165 -10.21 6.21 2.67
C THR A 165 -10.70 6.94 3.92
N GLY A 166 -10.22 6.50 5.08
CA GLY A 166 -10.42 7.21 6.34
C GLY A 166 -9.46 8.39 6.49
N SER A 167 -8.17 8.17 6.21
CA SER A 167 -7.12 9.16 6.40
C SER A 167 -5.96 8.93 5.45
N GLY A 168 -5.85 9.79 4.45
CA GLY A 168 -4.74 9.83 3.51
C GLY A 168 -5.18 10.27 2.12
N PRO A 169 -4.22 10.57 1.22
CA PRO A 169 -4.57 11.01 -0.12
C PRO A 169 -5.07 9.84 -0.99
N ILE A 170 -6.04 10.12 -1.85
CA ILE A 170 -6.46 9.24 -2.94
C ILE A 170 -5.90 9.79 -4.25
N SER A 171 -5.32 8.92 -5.07
CA SER A 171 -4.82 9.27 -6.41
C SER A 171 -5.35 8.28 -7.43
N VAL A 172 -6.16 8.77 -8.37
CA VAL A 172 -6.73 7.96 -9.46
C VAL A 172 -6.19 8.48 -10.78
N ARG A 173 -5.60 7.60 -11.61
CA ARG A 173 -5.01 8.00 -12.89
C ARG A 173 -5.33 7.04 -14.02
N ASN A 174 -5.72 7.59 -15.19
CA ASN A 174 -5.98 6.81 -16.39
C ASN A 174 -6.94 5.65 -16.11
N VAL A 175 -8.12 5.98 -15.59
CA VAL A 175 -9.15 5.00 -15.23
C VAL A 175 -10.34 5.20 -16.14
N ALA A 176 -10.73 4.18 -16.90
CA ALA A 176 -11.99 4.14 -17.61
C ALA A 176 -13.08 3.51 -16.72
N GLY A 177 -14.33 3.93 -16.94
CA GLY A 177 -15.49 3.44 -16.21
C GLY A 177 -15.89 4.30 -15.01
N GLY A 178 -16.82 3.78 -14.20
CA GLY A 178 -17.38 4.48 -13.05
C GLY A 178 -16.47 4.42 -11.83
N VAL A 179 -16.01 5.58 -11.36
CA VAL A 179 -15.17 5.73 -10.15
C VAL A 179 -15.99 6.38 -9.04
N SER A 180 -16.10 5.69 -7.91
CA SER A 180 -16.61 6.23 -6.65
C SER A 180 -15.44 6.42 -5.71
N THR A 181 -15.32 7.60 -5.11
CA THR A 181 -14.30 7.88 -4.09
C THR A 181 -14.97 8.47 -2.85
N HIS A 182 -14.65 7.91 -1.69
CA HIS A 182 -15.09 8.41 -0.40
C HIS A 182 -13.87 8.71 0.46
N THR A 183 -13.78 9.94 0.98
CA THR A 183 -12.67 10.38 1.83
C THR A 183 -13.16 11.18 3.01
N ILE A 184 -12.76 10.78 4.21
CA ILE A 184 -13.02 11.58 5.41
C ILE A 184 -11.99 12.71 5.51
N SER A 185 -10.70 12.39 5.35
CA SER A 185 -9.60 13.35 5.47
C SER A 185 -8.42 12.98 4.54
N GLY A 186 -7.97 13.93 3.73
CA GLY A 186 -6.83 13.76 2.81
C GLY A 186 -7.16 14.21 1.38
N ALA A 187 -6.18 14.64 0.60
CA ALA A 187 -6.42 15.18 -0.74
C ALA A 187 -6.81 14.08 -1.74
N THR A 188 -7.80 14.36 -2.58
CA THR A 188 -8.24 13.43 -3.62
C THR A 188 -7.91 14.03 -4.99
N SER A 189 -7.08 13.34 -5.76
CA SER A 189 -6.68 13.74 -7.12
C SER A 189 -7.15 12.69 -8.11
N LEU A 190 -7.95 13.10 -9.08
CA LEU A 190 -8.40 12.26 -10.17
C LEU A 190 -7.91 12.87 -11.49
N THR A 191 -7.11 12.12 -12.24
CA THR A 191 -6.50 12.57 -13.49
C THR A 191 -6.81 11.58 -14.62
N GLN A 192 -7.32 12.06 -15.74
CA GLN A 192 -7.65 11.24 -16.92
C GLN A 192 -8.62 10.11 -16.54
N VAL A 193 -9.75 10.46 -15.91
CA VAL A 193 -10.82 9.51 -15.59
C VAL A 193 -11.90 9.59 -16.66
N PHE A 194 -12.05 8.50 -17.41
CA PHE A 194 -12.94 8.39 -18.55
C PHE A 194 -14.23 7.64 -18.13
N GLY A 195 -15.21 8.38 -17.61
CA GLY A 195 -16.49 7.80 -17.22
C GLY A 195 -17.25 8.65 -16.21
N SER A 196 -18.13 8.00 -15.45
CA SER A 196 -18.86 8.65 -14.36
C SER A 196 -17.96 8.73 -13.12
N VAL A 197 -17.83 9.91 -12.54
CA VAL A 197 -17.08 10.13 -11.29
C VAL A 197 -18.07 10.56 -10.20
N ASP A 198 -18.13 9.80 -9.12
CA ASP A 198 -18.76 10.20 -7.85
C ASP A 198 -17.63 10.39 -6.82
N ALA A 199 -17.48 11.59 -6.30
CA ALA A 199 -16.45 11.89 -5.32
C ALA A 199 -17.07 12.59 -4.12
N GLN A 200 -16.98 11.95 -2.96
CA GLN A 200 -17.53 12.43 -1.70
C GLN A 200 -16.39 12.66 -0.72
N THR A 201 -16.21 13.92 -0.34
CA THR A 201 -15.22 14.32 0.64
C THR A 201 -15.86 15.11 1.77
N VAL A 202 -15.40 14.89 2.99
CA VAL A 202 -15.91 15.62 4.18
C VAL A 202 -15.05 16.84 4.49
N SER A 203 -13.73 16.68 4.51
CA SER A 203 -12.80 17.76 4.90
C SER A 203 -11.49 17.69 4.11
N SER A 204 -11.60 17.82 2.79
CA SER A 204 -10.49 17.64 1.85
C SER A 204 -10.61 18.48 0.58
N ASP A 205 -9.48 18.78 -0.04
CA ASP A 205 -9.42 19.29 -1.40
C ASP A 205 -9.64 18.18 -2.43
N LEU A 206 -10.42 18.48 -3.46
CA LEU A 206 -10.72 17.61 -4.60
C LEU A 206 -10.18 18.28 -5.87
N ASP A 207 -9.25 17.61 -6.54
CA ASP A 207 -8.73 18.02 -7.85
C ASP A 207 -9.19 17.02 -8.91
N LEU A 208 -9.91 17.52 -9.91
CA LEU A 208 -10.45 16.73 -11.03
C LEU A 208 -9.87 17.29 -12.33
N ASP A 209 -9.04 16.49 -13.00
CA ASP A 209 -8.51 16.75 -14.34
C ASP A 209 -9.02 15.65 -15.28
N THR A 210 -10.03 15.97 -16.11
CA THR A 210 -10.73 15.03 -16.98
C THR A 210 -10.37 15.21 -18.44
#